data_AF-A0A2N1PL36-F1
#
_entry.id   AF-A0A2N1PL36-F1
#
_cell.length_a   1.000
_cell.length_b   1.000
_cell.length_c   1.000
_cell.angle_alpha   90.00
_cell.angle_beta   90.00
_cell.angle_gamma   90.00
#
_symmetry.space_group_name_H-M   'P 1'
#
loop_
_entity.id
_entity.type
_entity.pdbx_description
1 polymer ?
#
loop_
_entity_poly.entity_id
_entity_poly.type
_entity_poly.pdbx_seq_one_letter_code
_entity_poly.pdbx_strand_id
1 'polypeptide(L)'
;MPTHPMHLKVAATIQDALAKKPFRLLLDPACGGNQHLPLFISEKKCRATRMCCVDILILKNEKVRAIIEIEESGFLPTKICGKYLQAAIADHFIHASHTKALPYDDKVTFIQILDGSKSLKSGSQKEEQAMLIADKINKNASSFNIQQYLLFYIKGSDDTERLDALCAAIKAL
;
A
#
# COMPACT_ATOMS: atom_id res chain seq x y z
N MET A 1 1.75 -22.96 -3.13
CA MET A 1 1.33 -21.70 -2.49
C MET A 1 0.13 -21.16 -3.25
N PRO A 2 -0.82 -20.47 -2.61
CA PRO A 2 -1.90 -19.82 -3.33
C PRO A 2 -1.30 -18.89 -4.39
N THR A 3 -1.83 -18.93 -5.60
CA THR A 3 -1.52 -17.93 -6.60
C THR A 3 -2.20 -16.64 -6.17
N HIS A 4 -1.47 -15.52 -6.14
CA HIS A 4 -2.00 -14.18 -5.92
C HIS A 4 -1.84 -13.34 -7.20
N PRO A 5 -2.63 -13.60 -8.26
CA PRO A 5 -2.42 -12.97 -9.56
C PRO A 5 -2.50 -11.44 -9.51
N MET A 6 -3.38 -10.89 -8.65
CA MET A 6 -3.51 -9.45 -8.49
C MET A 6 -2.28 -8.84 -7.82
N HIS A 7 -1.76 -9.46 -6.76
CA HIS A 7 -0.54 -8.99 -6.09
C HIS A 7 0.66 -8.96 -7.04
N LEU A 8 0.88 -10.05 -7.78
CA LEU A 8 1.95 -10.15 -8.77
C LEU A 8 1.80 -9.10 -9.88
N LYS A 9 0.57 -8.90 -10.39
CA LYS A 9 0.32 -7.92 -11.45
C LYS A 9 0.55 -6.49 -10.97
N VAL A 10 0.04 -6.13 -9.79
CA VAL A 10 0.26 -4.83 -9.16
C VAL A 10 1.75 -4.59 -8.94
N ALA A 11 2.45 -5.58 -8.38
CA ALA A 11 3.89 -5.48 -8.13
C ALA A 11 4.67 -5.24 -9.43
N ALA A 12 4.36 -5.98 -10.50
CA ALA A 12 4.97 -5.78 -11.82
C ALA A 12 4.68 -4.37 -12.37
N THR A 13 3.42 -3.92 -12.31
CA THR A 13 3.04 -2.57 -12.77
C THR A 13 3.78 -1.48 -12.01
N ILE A 14 3.93 -1.60 -10.68
CA ILE A 14 4.69 -0.65 -9.86
C ILE A 14 6.18 -0.71 -10.21
N GLN A 15 6.74 -1.91 -10.37
CA GLN A 15 8.14 -2.10 -10.73
C GLN A 15 8.47 -1.43 -12.08
N ASP A 16 7.60 -1.59 -13.07
CA ASP A 16 7.73 -0.96 -14.39
C ASP A 16 7.62 0.57 -14.31
N ALA A 17 6.68 1.07 -13.49
CA ALA A 17 6.50 2.50 -13.27
C ALA A 17 7.74 3.17 -12.65
N LEU A 18 8.52 2.41 -11.88
CA LEU A 18 9.72 2.88 -11.16
C LEU A 18 11.04 2.55 -11.89
N ALA A 19 11.04 1.81 -12.99
CA ALA A 19 12.24 1.24 -13.62
C ALA A 19 13.37 2.26 -13.93
N LYS A 20 13.04 3.53 -14.15
CA LYS A 20 14.00 4.61 -14.45
C LYS A 20 14.17 5.63 -13.32
N LYS A 21 13.69 5.30 -12.11
CA LYS A 21 13.69 6.21 -10.97
C LYS A 21 14.60 5.69 -9.85
N PRO A 22 15.17 6.58 -9.01
CA PRO A 22 16.03 6.19 -7.89
C PRO A 22 15.20 5.70 -6.68
N PHE A 23 14.26 4.79 -6.92
CA PHE A 23 13.45 4.18 -5.88
C PHE A 23 13.82 2.70 -5.73
N ARG A 24 13.82 2.21 -4.49
CA ARG A 24 13.94 0.77 -4.21
C ARG A 24 12.56 0.23 -3.87
N LEU A 25 12.12 -0.78 -4.62
CA LEU A 25 10.88 -1.50 -4.38
C LEU A 25 11.16 -2.70 -3.47
N LEU A 26 10.39 -2.84 -2.39
CA LEU A 26 10.38 -4.03 -1.54
C LEU A 26 9.03 -4.69 -1.64
N LEU A 27 9.03 -6.00 -1.83
CA LEU A 27 7.84 -6.80 -2.08
C LEU A 27 7.68 -7.85 -0.96
N ASP A 28 6.45 -8.08 -0.54
CA ASP A 28 6.11 -9.24 0.26
C ASP A 28 6.05 -10.53 -0.60
N PRO A 29 5.95 -11.73 0.00
CA PRO A 29 5.90 -12.97 -0.77
C PRO A 29 4.69 -13.08 -1.70
N ALA A 30 3.52 -12.50 -1.35
CA ALA A 30 2.36 -12.51 -2.23
C ALA A 30 2.60 -11.68 -3.50
N CYS A 31 3.40 -10.60 -3.38
CA CYS A 31 3.86 -9.76 -4.48
C CYS A 31 5.10 -10.29 -5.22
N GLY A 32 5.62 -11.48 -4.87
CA GLY A 32 6.80 -12.07 -5.52
C GLY A 32 8.15 -11.72 -4.86
N GLY A 33 8.11 -11.10 -3.68
CA GLY A 33 9.29 -10.89 -2.85
C GLY A 33 9.67 -12.11 -2.00
N ASN A 34 10.66 -11.92 -1.12
CA ASN A 34 11.24 -13.01 -0.31
C ASN A 34 11.17 -12.75 1.20
N GLN A 35 10.41 -11.75 1.65
CA GLN A 35 10.30 -11.39 3.05
C GLN A 35 8.98 -10.68 3.37
N HIS A 36 8.53 -10.74 4.61
CA HIS A 36 7.45 -9.86 5.06
C HIS A 36 7.94 -8.43 5.26
N LEU A 37 7.02 -7.46 5.15
CA LEU A 37 7.32 -6.03 5.32
C LEU A 37 6.65 -5.46 6.59
N PRO A 38 7.19 -5.73 7.79
CA PRO A 38 6.63 -5.22 9.04
C PRO A 38 6.95 -3.74 9.27
N LEU A 39 5.93 -2.99 9.70
CA LEU A 39 6.05 -1.61 10.16
C LEU A 39 6.07 -1.55 11.69
N PHE A 40 6.81 -0.59 12.24
CA PHE A 40 7.03 -0.43 13.67
C PHE A 40 6.78 1.02 14.10
N ILE A 41 6.29 1.20 15.32
CA ILE A 41 6.05 2.51 15.98
C ILE A 41 7.28 3.05 16.74
N SER A 42 8.43 2.39 16.59
CA SER A 42 9.71 2.87 17.10
C SER A 42 10.85 2.17 16.37
N GLU A 43 12.08 2.64 16.57
CA GLU A 43 13.30 2.01 16.05
C GLU A 43 13.60 0.62 16.65
N LYS A 44 12.90 0.23 17.73
CA LYS A 44 13.09 -1.07 18.37
C LYS A 44 12.31 -2.14 17.63
N LYS A 45 13.00 -3.10 17.03
CA LYS A 45 12.38 -4.29 16.41
C LYS A 45 11.96 -5.32 17.46
N CYS A 46 10.69 -5.33 17.85
CA CYS A 46 10.12 -6.41 18.66
C CYS A 46 8.61 -6.58 18.41
N ARG A 47 7.99 -7.58 19.05
CA ARG A 47 6.54 -7.80 18.90
C ARG A 47 5.70 -6.67 19.47
N ALA A 48 6.17 -6.02 20.54
CA ALA A 48 5.44 -4.94 21.20
C ALA A 48 5.37 -3.65 20.37
N THR A 49 6.29 -3.47 19.44
CA THR A 49 6.39 -2.26 18.59
C THR A 49 5.95 -2.51 17.16
N ARG A 50 5.65 -3.76 16.79
CA ARG A 50 5.20 -4.14 15.44
C ARG A 50 3.73 -3.79 15.27
N MET A 51 3.42 -3.01 14.23
CA MET A 51 2.09 -2.47 13.99
C MET A 51 1.30 -3.26 12.96
N CYS A 52 1.86 -3.45 11.76
CA CYS A 52 1.23 -4.24 10.70
C CYS A 52 2.28 -4.81 9.73
N CYS A 53 1.83 -5.64 8.79
CA CYS A 53 2.62 -6.05 7.62
C CYS A 53 1.92 -5.61 6.35
N VAL A 54 2.66 -4.91 5.51
CA VAL A 54 2.17 -4.37 4.24
C VAL A 54 2.70 -5.22 3.08
N ASP A 55 2.14 -5.01 1.90
CA ASP A 55 2.35 -5.89 0.76
C ASP A 55 3.50 -5.36 -0.11
N ILE A 56 3.62 -4.03 -0.24
CA ILE A 56 4.74 -3.38 -0.95
C ILE A 56 5.19 -2.11 -0.22
N LEU A 57 6.50 -1.87 -0.22
CA LEU A 57 7.11 -0.59 0.21
C LEU A 57 7.94 0.01 -0.93
N ILE A 58 7.84 1.33 -1.10
CA ILE A 58 8.70 2.10 -1.99
C ILE A 58 9.62 2.95 -1.13
N LEU A 59 10.92 2.80 -1.32
CA LEU A 59 11.95 3.54 -0.61
C LEU A 59 12.63 4.57 -1.50
N LYS A 60 12.88 5.76 -0.97
CA LYS A 60 13.67 6.83 -1.59
C LYS A 60 14.74 7.28 -0.61
N ASN A 61 16.02 7.25 -1.00
CA ASN A 61 17.13 7.65 -0.12
C ASN A 61 17.08 6.97 1.27
N GLU A 62 16.82 5.66 1.32
CA GLU A 62 16.65 4.88 2.55
C GLU A 62 15.52 5.33 3.50
N LYS A 63 14.53 6.08 3.00
CA LYS A 63 13.29 6.42 3.70
C LYS A 63 12.06 5.81 3.02
N VAL A 64 11.02 5.49 3.78
CA VAL A 64 9.74 5.00 3.25
C VAL A 64 9.00 6.14 2.57
N ARG A 65 8.81 6.06 1.25
CA ARG A 65 8.10 7.05 0.43
C ARG A 65 6.63 6.68 0.22
N ALA A 66 6.37 5.40 0.03
CA ALA A 66 5.00 4.90 -0.11
C ALA A 66 4.83 3.52 0.48
N ILE A 67 3.62 3.27 0.95
CA ILE A 67 3.17 2.05 1.57
C ILE A 67 1.97 1.57 0.77
N ILE A 68 1.99 0.31 0.34
CA ILE A 68 0.90 -0.23 -0.46
C ILE A 68 0.31 -1.46 0.22
N GLU A 69 -1.01 -1.46 0.32
CA GLU A 69 -1.83 -2.56 0.81
C GLU A 69 -2.71 -3.08 -0.33
N ILE A 70 -2.77 -4.40 -0.50
CA ILE A 70 -3.62 -5.07 -1.48
C ILE A 70 -4.64 -5.94 -0.72
N GLU A 71 -5.92 -5.74 -1.00
CA GLU A 71 -7.03 -6.41 -0.32
C GLU A 71 -7.92 -7.16 -1.33
N GLU A 72 -7.79 -8.48 -1.34
CA GLU A 72 -8.46 -9.40 -2.28
C GLU A 72 -9.77 -10.01 -1.72
N SER A 73 -10.11 -9.77 -0.46
CA SER A 73 -11.24 -10.41 0.22
C SER A 73 -12.58 -9.69 0.01
N GLY A 74 -12.62 -8.76 -0.94
CA GLY A 74 -13.82 -8.04 -1.35
C GLY A 74 -14.12 -6.80 -0.50
N PHE A 75 -15.30 -6.21 -0.73
CA PHE A 75 -15.63 -4.90 -0.18
C PHE A 75 -16.47 -4.99 1.09
N LEU A 76 -15.89 -4.51 2.17
CA LEU A 76 -16.54 -4.12 3.42
C LEU A 76 -15.92 -2.78 3.85
N PRO A 77 -16.69 -1.81 4.37
CA PRO A 77 -16.14 -0.54 4.86
C PRO A 77 -15.01 -0.71 5.88
N THR A 78 -15.03 -1.79 6.67
CA THR A 78 -13.99 -2.13 7.65
C THR A 78 -12.69 -2.64 7.03
N LYS A 79 -12.72 -3.07 5.76
CA LYS A 79 -11.53 -3.48 5.00
C LYS A 79 -10.90 -2.31 4.26
N ILE A 80 -11.72 -1.32 3.87
CA ILE A 80 -11.20 -0.01 3.46
C ILE A 80 -10.47 0.56 4.67
N CYS A 81 -9.27 1.07 4.47
CA CYS A 81 -8.35 1.55 5.50
C CYS A 81 -7.89 0.50 6.53
N GLY A 82 -8.02 -0.80 6.20
CA GLY A 82 -7.77 -1.91 7.11
C GLY A 82 -6.42 -1.88 7.85
N LYS A 83 -5.32 -1.57 7.14
CA LYS A 83 -3.99 -1.37 7.75
C LYS A 83 -3.58 0.09 7.88
N TYR A 84 -4.44 1.04 7.48
CA TYR A 84 -4.08 2.45 7.37
C TYR A 84 -3.68 3.03 8.72
N LEU A 85 -4.52 2.90 9.76
CA LEU A 85 -4.23 3.53 11.04
C LEU A 85 -2.95 2.96 11.66
N GLN A 86 -2.74 1.64 11.60
CA GLN A 86 -1.52 1.00 12.12
C GLN A 86 -0.27 1.47 11.34
N ALA A 87 -0.38 1.64 10.02
CA ALA A 87 0.70 2.20 9.22
C ALA A 87 0.93 3.70 9.50
N ALA A 88 -0.14 4.46 9.73
CA ALA A 88 -0.07 5.91 9.97
C ALA A 88 0.60 6.26 11.30
N ILE A 89 0.38 5.44 12.33
CA ILE A 89 1.04 5.60 13.64
C ILE A 89 2.42 4.95 13.69
N ALA A 90 2.75 4.07 12.75
CA ALA A 90 4.12 3.60 12.60
C ALA A 90 5.02 4.73 12.04
N ASP A 91 6.32 4.60 12.29
CA ASP A 91 7.33 5.58 11.89
C ASP A 91 8.56 4.93 11.25
N HIS A 92 8.70 3.60 11.35
CA HIS A 92 9.82 2.85 10.81
C HIS A 92 9.40 1.57 10.08
N PHE A 93 10.15 1.24 9.03
CA PHE A 93 10.28 -0.13 8.52
C PHE A 93 11.60 -0.71 9.03
N ILE A 94 11.59 -1.97 9.49
CA ILE A 94 12.81 -2.66 9.92
C ILE A 94 12.88 -4.02 9.23
N HIS A 95 13.81 -4.13 8.27
CA HIS A 95 14.01 -5.33 7.45
C HIS A 95 14.34 -6.56 8.31
N ALA A 96 13.99 -7.76 7.83
CA ALA A 96 14.24 -9.00 8.57
C ALA A 96 15.75 -9.21 8.83
N SER A 97 16.58 -9.00 7.80
CA SER A 97 18.04 -9.15 7.86
C SER A 97 18.82 -7.89 8.25
N HIS A 98 18.17 -6.73 8.44
CA HIS A 98 18.87 -5.50 8.83
C HIS A 98 18.59 -5.16 10.30
N THR A 99 19.58 -4.55 10.94
CA THR A 99 19.45 -3.91 12.26
C THR A 99 19.03 -2.44 12.15
N LYS A 100 19.22 -1.82 10.97
CA LYS A 100 18.89 -0.42 10.74
C LYS A 100 17.39 -0.23 10.52
N ALA A 101 16.79 0.64 11.32
CA ALA A 101 15.45 1.15 11.08
C ALA A 101 15.47 2.16 9.92
N LEU A 102 14.55 1.99 8.96
CA LEU A 102 14.35 2.91 7.85
C LEU A 102 13.13 3.79 8.20
N PRO A 103 13.33 5.09 8.46
CA PRO A 103 12.25 5.96 8.88
C PRO A 103 11.33 6.31 7.70
N TYR A 104 10.19 6.88 8.03
CA TYR A 104 9.30 7.47 7.04
C TYR A 104 9.91 8.73 6.42
N ASP A 105 9.56 8.99 5.17
CA ASP A 105 9.83 10.26 4.50
C ASP A 105 8.83 11.33 4.98
N ASP A 106 9.09 12.61 4.71
CA ASP A 106 8.26 13.72 5.20
C ASP A 106 6.86 13.75 4.53
N LYS A 107 6.69 13.00 3.43
CA LYS A 107 5.46 12.93 2.65
C LYS A 107 5.13 11.49 2.23
N VAL A 108 4.88 10.57 3.17
CA VAL A 108 4.47 9.20 2.86
C VAL A 108 3.07 9.16 2.26
N THR A 109 2.92 8.44 1.15
CA THR A 109 1.63 8.10 0.56
C THR A 109 1.26 6.66 0.91
N PHE A 110 0.07 6.46 1.48
CA PHE A 110 -0.53 5.15 1.62
C PHE A 110 -1.44 4.88 0.42
N ILE A 111 -1.22 3.77 -0.27
CA ILE A 111 -2.01 3.37 -1.42
C ILE A 111 -2.69 2.06 -1.07
N GLN A 112 -4.01 2.06 -0.98
CA GLN A 112 -4.77 0.83 -0.84
C GLN A 112 -5.36 0.43 -2.19
N ILE A 113 -5.24 -0.84 -2.52
CA ILE A 113 -5.73 -1.42 -3.77
C ILE A 113 -6.73 -2.52 -3.40
N LEU A 114 -7.97 -2.36 -3.85
CA LEU A 114 -9.05 -3.32 -3.62
C LEU A 114 -9.30 -4.16 -4.87
N ASP A 115 -9.54 -5.45 -4.68
CA ASP A 115 -10.07 -6.31 -5.74
C ASP A 115 -11.51 -5.90 -6.08
N GLY A 116 -11.63 -5.16 -7.19
CA GLY A 116 -12.87 -4.64 -7.74
C GLY A 116 -13.77 -5.74 -8.33
N SER A 117 -13.21 -6.88 -8.71
CA SER A 117 -13.94 -7.95 -9.40
C SER A 117 -15.00 -8.60 -8.51
N LYS A 118 -14.75 -8.65 -7.20
CA LYS A 118 -15.64 -9.25 -6.20
C LYS A 118 -16.60 -8.23 -5.56
N SER A 119 -16.36 -6.95 -5.78
CA SER A 119 -16.91 -5.90 -4.94
C SER A 119 -17.77 -4.88 -5.68
N LEU A 120 -17.46 -4.58 -6.94
CA LEU A 120 -18.12 -3.52 -7.71
C LEU A 120 -19.08 -4.10 -8.74
N LYS A 121 -20.22 -4.61 -8.24
CA LYS A 121 -21.34 -4.98 -9.11
C LYS A 121 -21.92 -3.72 -9.76
N SER A 122 -22.34 -3.83 -11.02
CA SER A 122 -23.03 -2.75 -11.73
C SER A 122 -24.24 -2.26 -10.93
N GLY A 123 -24.42 -0.95 -10.85
CA GLY A 123 -25.51 -0.31 -10.10
C GLY A 123 -25.32 -0.23 -8.58
N SER A 124 -24.19 -0.71 -8.02
CA SER A 124 -23.92 -0.55 -6.58
C SER A 124 -23.32 0.82 -6.24
N GLN A 125 -23.63 1.33 -5.04
CA GLN A 125 -23.05 2.58 -4.50
C GLN A 125 -21.70 2.38 -3.80
N LYS A 126 -21.05 1.23 -4.00
CA LYS A 126 -19.83 0.87 -3.27
C LYS A 126 -18.62 1.72 -3.67
N GLU A 127 -18.49 2.03 -4.97
CA GLU A 127 -17.43 2.93 -5.45
C GLU A 127 -17.59 4.32 -4.82
N GLU A 128 -18.80 4.86 -4.83
CA GLU A 128 -19.11 6.14 -4.20
C GLU A 128 -18.84 6.13 -2.69
N GLN A 129 -19.32 5.11 -1.97
CA GLN A 129 -19.10 4.96 -0.53
C GLN A 129 -17.61 4.99 -0.18
N ALA A 130 -16.77 4.37 -1.00
CA ALA A 130 -15.37 4.30 -0.71
C ALA A 130 -14.58 5.54 -1.11
N MET A 131 -15.01 6.24 -2.17
CA MET A 131 -14.49 7.58 -2.45
C MET A 131 -14.81 8.54 -1.28
N LEU A 132 -16.00 8.43 -0.68
CA LEU A 132 -16.35 9.19 0.52
C LEU A 132 -15.44 8.84 1.71
N ILE A 133 -15.16 7.54 1.92
CA ILE A 133 -14.24 7.09 2.98
C ILE A 133 -12.83 7.63 2.73
N ALA A 134 -12.30 7.50 1.51
CA ALA A 134 -10.98 7.99 1.13
C ALA A 134 -10.85 9.52 1.30
N ASP A 135 -11.87 10.30 0.93
CA ASP A 135 -11.93 11.74 1.15
C ASP A 135 -11.89 12.09 2.65
N LYS A 136 -12.67 11.37 3.47
CA LYS A 136 -12.65 11.56 4.93
C LYS A 136 -11.30 11.19 5.55
N ILE A 137 -10.63 10.16 5.06
CA ILE A 137 -9.27 9.80 5.52
C ILE A 137 -8.29 10.91 5.16
N ASN A 138 -8.26 11.37 3.90
CA ASN A 138 -7.34 12.42 3.46
C ASN A 138 -7.51 13.73 4.25
N LYS A 139 -8.74 14.11 4.57
CA LYS A 139 -9.02 15.29 5.42
C LYS A 139 -8.38 15.20 6.81
N ASN A 140 -8.10 13.99 7.30
CA ASN A 140 -7.49 13.75 8.61
C ASN A 140 -6.05 13.19 8.51
N ALA A 141 -5.53 12.93 7.31
CA ALA A 141 -4.24 12.24 7.12
C ALA A 141 -3.06 13.05 7.69
N SER A 142 -3.11 14.38 7.57
CA SER A 142 -2.08 15.29 8.08
C SER A 142 -1.79 15.21 9.59
N SER A 143 -2.64 14.52 10.38
CA SER A 143 -2.40 14.27 11.80
C SER A 143 -1.40 13.15 12.08
N PHE A 144 -0.92 12.45 11.05
CA PHE A 144 -0.04 11.29 11.16
C PHE A 144 1.16 11.37 10.21
N ASN A 145 2.02 10.34 10.24
CA ASN A 145 3.20 10.26 9.37
C ASN A 145 2.87 9.98 7.88
N ILE A 146 1.58 9.84 7.54
CA ILE A 146 1.08 9.60 6.18
C ILE A 146 0.28 10.82 5.74
N GLN A 147 0.74 11.49 4.69
CA GLN A 147 0.20 12.78 4.26
C GLN A 147 -0.85 12.61 3.15
N GLN A 148 -0.94 11.42 2.57
CA GLN A 148 -1.88 11.13 1.49
C GLN A 148 -2.35 9.68 1.56
N TYR A 149 -3.64 9.48 1.36
CA TYR A 149 -4.27 8.18 1.21
C TYR A 149 -4.89 8.07 -0.19
N LEU A 150 -4.46 7.12 -0.99
CA LEU A 150 -5.00 6.83 -2.30
C LEU A 150 -5.70 5.48 -2.28
N LEU A 151 -6.87 5.41 -2.91
CA LEU A 151 -7.67 4.19 -3.02
C LEU A 151 -7.87 3.85 -4.49
N PHE A 152 -7.50 2.63 -4.87
CA PHE A 152 -7.70 2.10 -6.21
C PHE A 152 -8.55 0.84 -6.19
N TYR A 153 -9.24 0.61 -7.30
CA TYR A 153 -9.94 -0.63 -7.61
C TYR A 153 -9.32 -1.24 -8.83
N ILE A 154 -9.09 -2.56 -8.79
CA ILE A 154 -8.61 -3.30 -9.95
C ILE A 154 -9.56 -4.48 -10.19
N LYS A 155 -10.21 -4.51 -11.35
CA LYS A 155 -11.12 -5.58 -11.77
C LYS A 155 -10.33 -6.69 -12.47
N GLY A 156 -9.55 -7.44 -11.70
CA GLY A 156 -8.70 -8.50 -12.23
C GLY A 156 -7.43 -7.98 -12.93
N SER A 157 -6.59 -8.90 -13.41
CA SER A 157 -5.25 -8.57 -13.93
C SER A 157 -5.23 -7.76 -15.22
N ASP A 158 -6.36 -7.67 -15.92
CA ASP A 158 -6.46 -7.09 -17.26
C ASP A 158 -7.12 -5.70 -17.25
N ASP A 159 -7.37 -5.13 -16.06
CA ASP A 159 -7.93 -3.78 -15.88
C ASP A 159 -6.87 -2.70 -16.15
N THR A 160 -6.53 -2.53 -17.44
CA THR A 160 -5.45 -1.64 -17.89
C THR A 160 -5.70 -0.19 -17.49
N GLU A 161 -6.94 0.30 -17.58
CA GLU A 161 -7.29 1.68 -17.22
C GLU A 161 -6.93 1.98 -15.75
N ARG A 162 -7.33 1.11 -14.82
CA ARG A 162 -7.06 1.32 -13.40
C ARG A 162 -5.59 1.06 -13.03
N LEU A 163 -4.93 0.13 -13.72
CA LEU A 163 -3.49 -0.08 -13.60
C LEU A 163 -2.67 1.12 -14.12
N ASP A 164 -3.12 1.78 -15.19
CA ASP A 164 -2.50 2.99 -15.72
C ASP A 164 -2.67 4.17 -14.75
N ALA A 165 -3.85 4.30 -14.13
CA ALA A 165 -4.08 5.29 -13.07
C ALA A 165 -3.17 5.06 -11.85
N LEU A 166 -3.00 3.81 -11.42
CA LEU A 166 -2.03 3.44 -10.39
C LEU A 166 -0.60 3.81 -10.82
N CYS A 167 -0.20 3.46 -12.04
CA CYS A 167 1.11 3.77 -12.59
C CYS A 167 1.38 5.28 -12.62
N ALA A 168 0.38 6.09 -13.00
CA ALA A 168 0.48 7.55 -12.97
C ALA A 168 0.68 8.08 -11.54
N ALA A 169 -0.06 7.57 -10.56
CA ALA A 169 0.10 7.96 -9.17
C ALA A 169 1.48 7.57 -8.61
N ILE A 170 1.98 6.38 -8.91
CA ILE A 170 3.33 5.92 -8.53
C ILE A 170 4.41 6.80 -9.17
N LYS A 171 4.22 7.20 -10.43
CA LYS A 171 5.11 8.14 -11.13
C LYS A 171 5.07 9.56 -10.55
N ALA A 172 4.05 9.92 -9.78
CA ALA A 172 3.96 11.23 -9.13
C ALA A 172 4.63 11.29 -7.74
N LEU A 173 5.07 10.15 -7.18
CA LEU A 173 5.81 10.07 -5.92
C LEU A 173 7.18 10.74 -5.97
#